data_AF-A0A2V9DIW1-F1
#
_entry.id   AF-A0A2V9DIW1-F1
#
_cell.length_a   1.000
_cell.length_b   1.000
_cell.length_c   1.000
_cell.angle_alpha   90.00
_cell.angle_beta   90.00
_cell.angle_gamma   90.00
#
_symmetry.space_group_name_H-M   'P 1'
#
loop_
_entity.id
_entity.type
_entity.pdbx_description
1 polymer ?
#
loop_
_entity_poly.entity_id
_entity_poly.type
_entity_poly.pdbx_seq_one_letter_code
_entity_poly.pdbx_strand_id
1 'polypeptide(L)'
;MFWPGLMKARALLRRIWIAFLFCSGLLRWAKWRLAARGGIVVLTFHRVLSDADFALTNSPLGMAVRERTFEQLAEHLAREYETVDLGVGAPEWTRGGSQPRIAITFDDGWADNATTAFPIARRQGLPWTIFVCPERVGRPFPFWPERVVALWRIAECRGMTRQLLQMLSEEVEPGASDAGRLGREKTLKSFIERLKTFSAEQRNAVMSRMAEYISPGLDTADTVDVTMTWQEIEGMACCGVTIGSHTLSHPILTRISPFEAQREITESKRVIERKLRRECGLFAYPNSEWSLRVREQVAQAGYEMAFAYGPGVWTRDSDPFVIPRINIWEGHLVGPSGRFSRKAFEYAVFWKAYRTKNTLPVRTRGADAKQGAAAKENRTSPFNQLKSAERRG
;
A
#
# COMPACT_ATOMS: atom_id res chain seq x y z
N MET A 1 -28.06 -4.85 13.82
CA MET A 1 -27.79 -6.19 14.38
C MET A 1 -27.06 -6.99 13.30
N PHE A 2 -25.73 -7.06 13.32
CA PHE A 2 -24.94 -7.83 12.34
C PHE A 2 -24.81 -9.27 12.87
N TRP A 3 -25.38 -10.24 12.15
CA TRP A 3 -25.42 -11.64 12.59
C TRP A 3 -24.04 -12.32 12.46
N PRO A 4 -23.40 -12.77 13.55
CA PRO A 4 -22.09 -13.44 13.50
C PRO A 4 -22.07 -14.68 12.59
N GLY A 5 -23.22 -15.36 12.47
CA GLY A 5 -23.38 -16.54 11.59
C GLY A 5 -23.23 -16.22 10.09
N LEU A 6 -23.64 -15.03 9.64
CA LEU A 6 -23.55 -14.66 8.22
C LEU A 6 -22.09 -14.44 7.79
N MET A 7 -21.25 -13.92 8.69
CA MET A 7 -19.81 -13.78 8.44
C MET A 7 -19.12 -15.15 8.38
N LYS A 8 -19.48 -16.08 9.27
CA LYS A 8 -18.98 -17.47 9.24
C LYS A 8 -19.40 -18.18 7.96
N ALA A 9 -20.64 -18.01 7.51
CA ALA A 9 -21.14 -18.60 6.26
C ALA A 9 -20.39 -18.06 5.02
N ARG A 10 -20.18 -16.75 4.91
CA ARG A 10 -19.40 -16.16 3.81
C ARG A 10 -17.95 -16.65 3.79
N ALA A 11 -17.31 -16.76 4.95
CA ALA A 11 -15.96 -17.29 5.06
C ALA A 11 -15.89 -18.76 4.62
N LEU A 12 -16.89 -19.58 5.02
CA LEU A 12 -17.00 -20.98 4.60
C LEU A 12 -17.21 -21.12 3.10
N LEU A 13 -18.16 -20.37 2.53
CA LEU A 13 -18.42 -20.37 1.07
C LEU A 13 -17.17 -19.97 0.29
N ARG A 14 -16.44 -18.95 0.75
CA ARG A 14 -15.16 -18.57 0.14
C ARG A 14 -14.14 -19.71 0.19
N ARG A 15 -14.06 -20.45 1.29
CA ARG A 15 -13.15 -21.60 1.42
C ARG A 15 -13.53 -22.74 0.48
N ILE A 16 -14.82 -23.06 0.38
CA ILE A 16 -15.34 -24.07 -0.56
C ILE A 16 -15.01 -23.66 -2.00
N TRP A 17 -15.22 -22.40 -2.35
CA TRP A 17 -14.89 -21.86 -3.66
C TRP A 17 -13.39 -21.95 -3.98
N ILE A 18 -12.52 -21.59 -3.04
CA ILE A 18 -11.05 -21.72 -3.20
C ILE A 18 -10.67 -23.18 -3.42
N ALA A 19 -11.25 -24.11 -2.64
CA ALA A 19 -10.99 -25.53 -2.79
C ALA A 19 -11.46 -26.05 -4.15
N PHE A 20 -12.66 -25.66 -4.60
CA PHE A 20 -13.18 -26.00 -5.92
C PHE A 20 -12.23 -25.52 -7.04
N LEU A 21 -11.81 -24.26 -7.03
CA LEU A 21 -10.90 -23.71 -8.03
C LEU A 21 -9.54 -24.42 -8.04
N PHE A 22 -9.05 -24.84 -6.87
CA PHE A 22 -7.80 -25.59 -6.75
C PHE A 22 -7.94 -27.01 -7.30
N CYS A 23 -8.93 -27.77 -6.83
CA CYS A 23 -9.13 -29.17 -7.21
C CYS A 23 -9.56 -29.34 -8.68
N SER A 24 -10.31 -28.39 -9.24
CA SER A 24 -10.68 -28.40 -10.67
C SER A 24 -9.53 -28.06 -11.61
N GLY A 25 -8.38 -27.62 -11.10
CA GLY A 25 -7.26 -27.15 -11.91
C GLY A 25 -7.44 -25.74 -12.50
N LEU A 26 -8.55 -25.05 -12.22
CA LEU A 26 -8.80 -23.69 -12.70
C LEU A 26 -7.75 -22.68 -12.18
N LEU A 27 -7.26 -22.84 -10.95
CA LEU A 27 -6.14 -22.03 -10.44
C LEU A 27 -4.85 -22.27 -11.23
N ARG A 28 -4.53 -23.54 -11.52
CA ARG A 28 -3.36 -23.91 -12.32
C ARG A 28 -3.46 -23.32 -13.73
N TRP A 29 -4.64 -23.40 -14.34
CA TRP A 29 -4.91 -22.81 -15.65
C TRP A 29 -4.78 -21.28 -15.63
N ALA A 30 -5.30 -20.60 -14.62
CA ALA A 30 -5.15 -19.15 -14.46
C ALA A 30 -3.67 -18.75 -14.33
N LYS A 31 -2.88 -19.46 -13.50
CA LYS A 31 -1.42 -19.27 -13.40
C LYS A 31 -0.72 -19.44 -14.75
N TRP A 32 -1.04 -20.52 -15.45
CA TRP A 32 -0.47 -20.79 -16.78
C TRP A 32 -0.82 -19.69 -17.79
N ARG A 33 -2.06 -19.19 -17.81
CA ARG A 33 -2.46 -18.06 -18.67
C ARG A 33 -1.68 -16.78 -18.38
N LEU A 34 -1.33 -16.54 -17.13
CA LEU A 34 -0.50 -15.40 -16.73
C LEU A 34 0.95 -15.58 -17.21
N ALA A 35 1.53 -16.75 -16.97
CA ALA A 35 2.87 -17.11 -17.41
C ALA A 35 3.02 -17.03 -18.94
N ALA A 36 2.07 -17.59 -19.69
CA ALA A 36 2.08 -17.58 -21.15
C ALA A 36 2.08 -16.17 -21.76
N ARG A 37 1.56 -15.18 -21.02
CA ARG A 37 1.55 -13.77 -21.43
C ARG A 37 2.82 -13.01 -21.07
N GLY A 38 3.80 -13.67 -20.43
CA GLY A 38 5.03 -13.04 -19.94
C GLY A 38 4.77 -12.06 -18.80
N GLY A 39 3.68 -12.24 -18.05
CA GLY A 39 3.27 -11.34 -16.99
C GLY A 39 4.03 -11.58 -15.68
N ILE A 40 4.35 -10.50 -14.98
CA ILE A 40 4.99 -10.51 -13.66
C ILE A 40 3.96 -10.10 -12.61
N VAL A 41 3.88 -10.86 -11.52
CA VAL A 41 3.04 -10.48 -10.37
C VAL A 41 3.92 -9.91 -9.28
N VAL A 42 3.72 -8.63 -8.96
CA VAL A 42 4.48 -7.96 -7.90
C VAL A 42 3.76 -8.13 -6.56
N LEU A 43 4.43 -8.75 -5.61
CA LEU A 43 3.95 -8.95 -4.24
C LEU A 43 4.45 -7.80 -3.37
N THR A 44 3.57 -7.24 -2.54
CA THR A 44 3.94 -6.21 -1.55
C THR A 44 3.65 -6.70 -0.16
N PHE A 45 4.65 -6.61 0.70
CA PHE A 45 4.57 -6.86 2.13
C PHE A 45 4.88 -5.56 2.87
N HIS A 46 4.52 -5.50 4.14
CA HIS A 46 4.95 -4.40 5.01
C HIS A 46 5.72 -4.96 6.20
N ARG A 47 5.14 -5.95 6.88
CA ARG A 47 5.75 -6.53 8.08
C ARG A 47 5.79 -8.05 8.09
N VAL A 48 6.86 -8.61 8.66
CA VAL A 48 7.03 -10.04 8.98
C VAL A 48 7.43 -10.16 10.45
N LEU A 49 6.49 -10.56 11.29
CA LEU A 49 6.61 -10.47 12.74
C LEU A 49 6.68 -11.85 13.40
N SER A 50 7.43 -11.96 14.48
CA SER A 50 7.36 -13.11 15.39
C SER A 50 5.93 -13.25 15.93
N ASP A 51 5.58 -14.42 16.47
CA ASP A 51 4.24 -14.60 17.04
C ASP A 51 3.94 -13.65 18.21
N ALA A 52 4.98 -13.31 18.99
CA ALA A 52 4.92 -12.37 20.10
C ALA A 52 4.70 -10.93 19.58
N ASP A 53 5.52 -10.47 18.64
CA ASP A 53 5.41 -9.11 18.11
C ASP A 53 4.13 -8.90 17.32
N PHE A 54 3.66 -9.94 16.62
CA PHE A 54 2.37 -9.90 15.93
C PHE A 54 1.20 -9.67 16.91
N ALA A 55 1.31 -10.16 18.15
CA ALA A 55 0.30 -9.90 19.19
C ALA A 55 0.36 -8.48 19.75
N LEU A 56 1.56 -7.86 19.74
CA LEU A 56 1.81 -6.53 20.32
C LEU A 56 1.64 -5.39 19.32
N THR A 57 1.95 -5.60 18.04
CA THR A 57 1.95 -4.55 17.02
C THR A 57 0.62 -3.82 16.90
N ASN A 58 0.68 -2.51 16.70
CA ASN A 58 -0.47 -1.66 16.38
C ASN A 58 -0.68 -1.49 14.87
N SER A 59 0.04 -2.23 14.03
CA SER A 59 -0.20 -2.21 12.59
C SER A 59 -1.66 -2.58 12.27
N PRO A 60 -2.33 -1.83 11.37
CA PRO A 60 -3.68 -2.14 10.96
C PRO A 60 -3.82 -3.57 10.41
N LEU A 61 -5.02 -4.12 10.53
CA LEU A 61 -5.35 -5.42 9.91
C LEU A 61 -5.06 -5.37 8.41
N GLY A 62 -4.24 -6.30 7.93
CA GLY A 62 -3.87 -6.38 6.52
C GLY A 62 -2.45 -5.94 6.18
N MET A 63 -1.61 -5.65 7.19
CA MET A 63 -0.24 -5.16 6.97
C MET A 63 0.86 -6.17 7.35
N ALA A 64 0.55 -7.14 8.22
CA ALA A 64 1.55 -8.07 8.75
C ALA A 64 1.34 -9.53 8.31
N VAL A 65 2.44 -10.24 8.21
CA VAL A 65 2.57 -11.70 8.07
C VAL A 65 3.35 -12.22 9.28
N ARG A 66 3.05 -13.44 9.74
CA ARG A 66 3.84 -14.10 10.79
C ARG A 66 5.11 -14.70 10.20
N GLU A 67 6.21 -14.63 10.93
CA GLU A 67 7.52 -15.17 10.56
C GLU A 67 7.43 -16.60 10.03
N ARG A 68 6.84 -17.52 10.80
CA ARG A 68 6.61 -18.92 10.39
C ARG A 68 5.84 -19.09 9.08
N THR A 69 4.92 -18.17 8.80
CA THR A 69 4.09 -18.17 7.58
C THR A 69 4.91 -17.64 6.42
N PHE A 70 5.73 -16.60 6.66
CA PHE A 70 6.63 -16.03 5.67
C PHE A 70 7.75 -16.99 5.27
N GLU A 71 8.30 -17.76 6.22
CA GLU A 71 9.33 -18.77 5.93
C GLU A 71 8.81 -19.85 4.96
N GLN A 72 7.64 -20.44 5.26
CA GLN A 72 7.00 -21.42 4.36
C GLN A 72 6.62 -20.81 3.01
N LEU A 73 6.23 -19.53 2.98
CA LEU A 73 5.98 -18.82 1.73
C LEU A 73 7.27 -18.63 0.95
N ALA A 74 8.37 -18.20 1.57
CA ALA A 74 9.64 -17.95 0.90
C ALA A 74 10.20 -19.22 0.25
N GLU A 75 10.18 -20.35 0.96
CA GLU A 75 10.52 -21.67 0.41
C GLU A 75 9.63 -22.04 -0.80
N HIS A 76 8.32 -21.78 -0.68
CA HIS A 76 7.38 -22.04 -1.77
C HIS A 76 7.64 -21.15 -2.99
N LEU A 77 7.98 -19.87 -2.77
CA LEU A 77 8.29 -18.92 -3.84
C LEU A 77 9.55 -19.34 -4.59
N ALA A 78 10.63 -19.65 -3.86
CA ALA A 78 11.90 -20.08 -4.45
C ALA A 78 11.78 -21.37 -5.28
N ARG A 79 10.90 -22.29 -4.86
CA ARG A 79 10.74 -23.59 -5.53
C ARG A 79 9.86 -23.54 -6.79
N GLU A 80 8.83 -22.70 -6.81
CA GLU A 80 7.72 -22.85 -7.77
C GLU A 80 7.58 -21.67 -8.75
N TYR A 81 8.38 -20.62 -8.58
CA TYR A 81 8.26 -19.37 -9.32
C TYR A 81 9.62 -18.84 -9.75
N GLU A 82 9.66 -18.26 -10.95
CA GLU A 82 10.80 -17.47 -11.40
C GLU A 82 10.74 -16.09 -10.73
N THR A 83 11.79 -15.71 -10.03
CA THR A 83 11.86 -14.42 -9.33
C THR A 83 12.53 -13.36 -10.19
N VAL A 84 11.96 -12.15 -10.17
CA VAL A 84 12.46 -10.98 -10.89
C VAL A 84 13.12 -10.03 -9.90
N ASP A 85 14.39 -9.74 -10.15
CA ASP A 85 15.11 -8.67 -9.46
C ASP A 85 14.73 -7.32 -10.11
N LEU A 86 14.25 -6.39 -9.31
CA LEU A 86 13.87 -5.04 -9.77
C LEU A 86 15.06 -4.07 -9.75
N GLY A 87 16.18 -4.44 -9.11
CA GLY A 87 17.38 -3.61 -9.00
C GLY A 87 18.25 -3.56 -10.25
N VAL A 88 18.04 -4.49 -11.18
CA VAL A 88 18.79 -4.60 -12.45
C VAL A 88 18.12 -3.85 -13.61
N GLY A 89 17.08 -3.06 -13.32
CA GLY A 89 16.32 -2.28 -14.29
C GLY A 89 15.03 -2.99 -14.75
N ALA A 90 14.52 -2.59 -15.92
CA ALA A 90 13.31 -3.18 -16.49
C ALA A 90 13.52 -4.68 -16.81
N PRO A 91 12.56 -5.56 -16.48
CA PRO A 91 12.70 -6.98 -16.71
C PRO A 91 12.67 -7.31 -18.20
N GLU A 92 13.40 -8.35 -18.58
CA GLU A 92 13.27 -8.93 -19.91
C GLU A 92 11.87 -9.53 -20.10
N TRP A 93 11.22 -9.21 -21.22
CA TRP A 93 9.87 -9.69 -21.52
C TRP A 93 9.92 -10.95 -22.38
N THR A 94 9.97 -12.11 -21.73
CA THR A 94 9.91 -13.42 -22.40
C THR A 94 8.46 -13.91 -22.51
N ARG A 95 8.06 -14.36 -23.71
CA ARG A 95 6.76 -15.02 -23.94
C ARG A 95 6.94 -16.52 -23.97
N GLY A 96 5.89 -17.26 -23.57
CA GLY A 96 5.89 -18.73 -23.64
C GLY A 96 6.54 -19.44 -22.45
N GLY A 97 6.86 -18.71 -21.37
CA GLY A 97 7.32 -19.32 -20.12
C GLY A 97 6.28 -20.26 -19.51
N SER A 98 6.73 -21.36 -18.93
CA SER A 98 5.87 -22.35 -18.25
C SER A 98 5.59 -21.99 -16.79
N GLN A 99 6.42 -21.13 -16.19
CA GLN A 99 6.30 -20.68 -14.81
C GLN A 99 5.89 -19.20 -14.71
N PRO A 100 4.96 -18.85 -13.80
CA PRO A 100 4.65 -17.46 -13.54
C PRO A 100 5.81 -16.76 -12.83
N ARG A 101 6.06 -15.51 -13.22
CA ARG A 101 7.13 -14.69 -12.67
C ARG A 101 6.62 -13.82 -11.52
N ILE A 102 7.44 -13.62 -10.50
CA ILE A 102 7.08 -12.81 -9.33
C ILE A 102 8.20 -11.81 -8.99
N ALA A 103 7.82 -10.64 -8.49
CA ALA A 103 8.75 -9.71 -7.85
C ALA A 103 8.31 -9.48 -6.40
N ILE A 104 9.27 -9.37 -5.47
CA ILE A 104 9.01 -9.24 -4.04
C ILE A 104 9.37 -7.82 -3.60
N THR A 105 8.39 -7.12 -3.04
CA THR A 105 8.55 -5.74 -2.56
C THR A 105 8.10 -5.60 -1.12
N PHE A 106 8.77 -4.71 -0.40
CA PHE A 106 8.42 -4.30 0.96
C PHE A 106 8.23 -2.78 1.00
N ASP A 107 7.25 -2.30 1.74
CA ASP A 107 6.98 -0.88 1.92
C ASP A 107 7.28 -0.44 3.36
N ASP A 108 7.29 0.88 3.57
CA ASP A 108 7.44 1.61 4.83
C ASP A 108 8.83 1.58 5.50
N GLY A 109 9.58 0.48 5.39
CA GLY A 109 10.89 0.35 6.01
C GLY A 109 10.85 -0.05 7.50
N TRP A 110 9.94 -0.95 7.87
CA TRP A 110 9.81 -1.48 9.23
C TRP A 110 11.06 -2.24 9.67
N ALA A 111 11.44 -2.17 10.97
CA ALA A 111 12.67 -2.79 11.48
C ALA A 111 12.69 -4.32 11.26
N ASP A 112 11.55 -4.98 11.38
CA ASP A 112 11.40 -6.41 11.12
C ASP A 112 11.69 -6.82 9.66
N ASN A 113 11.75 -5.86 8.74
CA ASN A 113 12.23 -6.12 7.39
C ASN A 113 13.72 -6.49 7.39
N ALA A 114 14.54 -5.84 8.22
CA ALA A 114 15.95 -6.15 8.38
C ALA A 114 16.18 -7.36 9.31
N THR A 115 15.48 -7.42 10.44
CA THR A 115 15.79 -8.39 11.49
C THR A 115 15.16 -9.78 11.25
N THR A 116 14.04 -9.83 10.52
CA THR A 116 13.28 -11.08 10.32
C THR A 116 13.14 -11.43 8.84
N ALA A 117 12.56 -10.53 8.04
CA ALA A 117 12.17 -10.83 6.67
C ALA A 117 13.37 -11.06 5.74
N PHE A 118 14.36 -10.15 5.78
CA PHE A 118 15.55 -10.20 4.94
C PHE A 118 16.41 -11.45 5.17
N PRO A 119 16.73 -11.87 6.42
CA PRO A 119 17.44 -13.12 6.66
C PRO A 119 16.76 -14.36 6.05
N ILE A 120 15.43 -14.44 6.13
CA ILE A 120 14.64 -15.54 5.53
C ILE A 120 14.79 -15.51 4.01
N ALA A 121 14.59 -14.34 3.39
CA ALA A 121 14.64 -14.19 1.94
C ALA A 121 16.03 -14.49 1.37
N ARG A 122 17.08 -14.02 2.06
CA ARG A 122 18.47 -14.26 1.71
C ARG A 122 18.82 -15.76 1.72
N ARG A 123 18.34 -16.52 2.72
CA ARG A 123 18.54 -17.98 2.76
C ARG A 123 17.95 -18.70 1.55
N GLN A 124 16.84 -18.17 1.01
CA GLN A 124 16.14 -18.73 -0.14
C GLN A 124 16.62 -18.14 -1.49
N GLY A 125 17.62 -17.26 -1.49
CA GLY A 125 18.14 -16.62 -2.71
C GLY A 125 17.12 -15.73 -3.43
N LEU A 126 16.12 -15.21 -2.71
CA LEU A 126 15.06 -14.37 -3.29
C LEU A 126 15.55 -12.93 -3.50
N PRO A 127 15.45 -12.36 -4.71
CA PRO A 127 15.65 -10.93 -4.95
C PRO A 127 14.71 -10.09 -4.08
N TRP A 128 15.21 -8.96 -3.59
CA TRP A 128 14.51 -8.16 -2.60
C TRP A 128 14.55 -6.67 -2.92
N THR A 129 13.38 -6.04 -2.88
CA THR A 129 13.24 -4.59 -3.01
C THR A 129 12.47 -4.04 -1.82
N ILE A 130 12.95 -2.95 -1.22
CA ILE A 130 12.27 -2.27 -0.13
C ILE A 130 12.16 -0.77 -0.39
N PHE A 131 10.99 -0.20 -0.19
CA PHE A 131 10.70 1.22 -0.34
C PHE A 131 10.66 1.87 1.04
N VAL A 132 11.52 2.86 1.28
CA VAL A 132 11.68 3.50 2.60
C VAL A 132 11.19 4.95 2.59
N CYS A 133 10.80 5.44 3.77
CA CYS A 133 10.42 6.83 4.02
C CYS A 133 11.53 7.54 4.82
N PRO A 134 12.44 8.33 4.20
CA PRO A 134 13.62 8.86 4.87
C PRO A 134 13.39 9.63 6.18
N GLU A 135 12.31 10.43 6.31
CA GLU A 135 12.02 11.15 7.56
C GLU A 135 11.49 10.23 8.68
N ARG A 136 11.09 9.00 8.32
CA ARG A 136 10.57 7.99 9.24
C ARG A 136 11.65 7.01 9.69
N VAL A 137 12.82 6.96 9.06
CA VAL A 137 13.92 6.05 9.40
C VAL A 137 14.35 6.23 10.87
N GLY A 138 14.46 5.10 11.59
CA GLY A 138 14.92 5.02 12.98
C GLY A 138 13.95 5.62 14.00
N ARG A 139 12.63 5.65 13.70
CA ARG A 139 11.63 6.25 14.59
C ARG A 139 10.66 5.20 15.15
N PRO A 140 10.32 5.27 16.45
CA PRO A 140 9.18 4.56 17.01
C PRO A 140 7.87 5.24 16.60
N PHE A 141 6.81 4.43 16.45
CA PHE A 141 5.50 4.85 15.97
C PHE A 141 5.56 5.82 14.77
N PRO A 142 6.24 5.43 13.69
CA PRO A 142 6.56 6.34 12.59
C PRO A 142 5.34 6.83 11.83
N PHE A 143 4.25 6.06 11.82
CA PHE A 143 3.05 6.37 11.03
C PHE A 143 1.80 6.57 11.90
N TRP A 144 0.93 7.45 11.41
CA TRP A 144 -0.32 7.79 12.09
C TRP A 144 -1.31 6.62 12.25
N PRO A 145 -1.43 5.63 11.33
CA PRO A 145 -2.39 4.54 11.52
C PRO A 145 -2.10 3.72 12.77
N GLU A 146 -0.83 3.36 13.01
CA GLU A 146 -0.38 2.62 14.19
C GLU A 146 -0.65 3.41 15.47
N ARG A 147 -0.42 4.72 15.46
CA ARG A 147 -0.74 5.61 16.59
C ARG A 147 -2.24 5.63 16.89
N VAL A 148 -3.07 5.71 15.86
CA VAL A 148 -4.53 5.65 16.01
C VAL A 148 -5.00 4.29 16.53
N VAL A 149 -4.42 3.19 16.03
CA VAL A 149 -4.73 1.84 16.52
C VAL A 149 -4.35 1.69 17.99
N ALA A 150 -3.18 2.18 18.39
CA ALA A 150 -2.73 2.15 19.78
C ALA A 150 -3.70 2.92 20.69
N LEU A 151 -4.04 4.16 20.34
CA LEU A 151 -5.01 4.98 21.10
C LEU A 151 -6.39 4.32 21.16
N TRP A 152 -6.87 3.77 20.05
CA TRP A 152 -8.14 3.07 20.00
C TRP A 152 -8.16 1.85 20.91
N ARG A 153 -7.09 1.03 20.91
CA ARG A 153 -6.97 -0.14 21.80
C ARG A 153 -6.96 0.25 23.26
N ILE A 154 -6.25 1.32 23.63
CA ILE A 154 -6.29 1.83 25.01
C ILE A 154 -7.72 2.24 25.39
N ALA A 155 -8.43 2.94 24.50
CA ALA A 155 -9.82 3.30 24.71
C ALA A 155 -10.74 2.08 24.84
N GLU A 156 -10.54 1.03 24.03
CA GLU A 156 -11.27 -0.25 24.15
C GLU A 156 -11.00 -0.93 25.49
N CYS A 157 -9.73 -1.05 25.90
CA CYS A 157 -9.34 -1.65 27.18
C CYS A 157 -9.95 -0.92 28.38
N ARG A 158 -10.15 0.40 28.28
CA ARG A 158 -10.77 1.22 29.33
C ARG A 158 -12.30 1.33 29.22
N GLY A 159 -12.93 0.73 28.21
CA GLY A 159 -14.37 0.86 27.97
C GLY A 159 -14.81 2.27 27.58
N MET A 160 -13.90 3.07 27.01
CA MET A 160 -14.09 4.50 26.70
C MET A 160 -14.35 4.78 25.21
N THR A 161 -14.39 3.76 24.34
CA THR A 161 -14.51 3.95 22.87
C THR A 161 -15.71 4.79 22.47
N ARG A 162 -16.87 4.60 23.14
CA ARG A 162 -18.10 5.35 22.82
C ARG A 162 -17.96 6.83 23.20
N GLN A 163 -17.41 7.11 24.37
CA GLN A 163 -17.18 8.46 24.88
C GLN A 163 -16.15 9.19 24.04
N LEU A 164 -15.07 8.50 23.64
CA LEU A 164 -14.07 9.01 22.72
C LEU A 164 -14.69 9.46 21.39
N LEU A 165 -15.52 8.60 20.77
CA LEU A 165 -16.19 8.90 19.51
C LEU A 165 -17.20 10.05 19.62
N GLN A 166 -17.88 10.16 20.77
CA GLN A 166 -18.79 11.27 21.07
C GLN A 166 -18.02 12.59 21.16
N MET A 167 -16.93 12.63 21.96
CA MET A 167 -16.07 13.80 22.10
C MET A 167 -15.49 14.28 20.75
N LEU A 168 -15.05 13.34 19.91
CA LEU A 168 -14.55 13.67 18.57
C LEU A 168 -15.63 14.26 17.64
N SER A 169 -16.91 14.03 17.92
CA SER A 169 -18.03 14.54 17.11
C SER A 169 -18.50 15.93 17.50
N GLU A 170 -18.25 16.35 18.74
CA GLU A 170 -18.86 17.56 19.32
C GLU A 170 -18.05 18.85 19.03
N GLU A 171 -16.72 18.79 18.94
CA GLU A 171 -15.88 20.01 18.88
C GLU A 171 -15.13 20.25 17.56
N VAL A 172 -15.38 19.48 16.50
CA VAL A 172 -14.79 19.83 15.19
C VAL A 172 -15.71 20.85 14.53
N GLU A 173 -15.35 22.14 14.69
CA GLU A 173 -15.89 23.38 14.09
C GLU A 173 -17.20 23.28 13.27
N PRO A 174 -18.25 24.07 13.59
CA PRO A 174 -19.47 24.15 12.79
C PRO A 174 -19.17 24.59 11.34
N GLY A 175 -19.08 23.62 10.42
CA GLY A 175 -18.71 23.84 9.02
C GLY A 175 -17.71 22.82 8.47
N ALA A 176 -16.97 22.13 9.35
CA ALA A 176 -16.18 20.96 8.98
C ALA A 176 -17.12 19.77 8.73
N SER A 177 -17.59 19.60 7.49
CA SER A 177 -18.57 18.57 7.10
C SER A 177 -18.22 17.11 7.45
N ASP A 178 -16.99 16.85 7.94
CA ASP A 178 -16.48 15.54 8.32
C ASP A 178 -16.47 15.28 9.84
N ALA A 179 -16.65 16.30 10.68
CA ALA A 179 -16.75 16.27 12.14
C ALA A 179 -17.79 15.27 12.67
N GLY A 180 -19.08 15.55 12.38
CA GLY A 180 -20.21 14.72 12.79
C GLY A 180 -20.27 13.35 12.11
N ARG A 181 -19.31 13.03 11.24
CA ARG A 181 -19.18 11.72 10.59
C ARG A 181 -18.28 10.78 11.39
N LEU A 182 -17.30 11.27 12.17
CA LEU A 182 -16.37 10.42 12.92
C LEU A 182 -17.06 9.64 14.05
N GLY A 183 -17.94 10.24 14.85
CA GLY A 183 -18.65 9.49 15.91
C GLY A 183 -19.75 8.56 15.42
N ARG A 184 -20.00 8.51 14.10
CA ARG A 184 -20.87 7.50 13.50
C ARG A 184 -20.12 6.21 13.18
N GLU A 185 -18.78 6.24 13.24
CA GLU A 185 -17.95 5.08 12.95
C GLU A 185 -18.06 4.06 14.09
N LYS A 186 -18.23 2.78 13.72
CA LYS A 186 -18.50 1.68 14.69
C LYS A 186 -17.32 0.73 14.85
N THR A 187 -16.29 0.88 14.03
CA THR A 187 -15.16 -0.03 13.97
C THR A 187 -13.88 0.76 13.73
N LEU A 188 -12.76 0.30 14.30
CA LEU A 188 -11.43 0.86 14.05
C LEU A 188 -11.13 0.96 12.54
N LYS A 189 -11.50 -0.07 11.77
CA LYS A 189 -11.30 -0.10 10.32
C LYS A 189 -12.01 1.08 9.63
N SER A 190 -13.28 1.30 9.94
CA SER A 190 -14.05 2.36 9.29
C SER A 190 -13.60 3.75 9.75
N PHE A 191 -13.14 3.87 11.00
CA PHE A 191 -12.48 5.07 11.53
C PHE A 191 -11.18 5.40 10.80
N ILE A 192 -10.27 4.44 10.60
CA ILE A 192 -9.03 4.65 9.84
C ILE A 192 -9.32 5.05 8.39
N GLU A 193 -10.24 4.36 7.71
CA GLU A 193 -10.62 4.69 6.33
C GLU A 193 -11.23 6.10 6.22
N ARG A 194 -11.91 6.58 7.26
CA ARG A 194 -12.35 7.98 7.35
C ARG A 194 -11.16 8.93 7.47
N LEU A 195 -10.23 8.67 8.39
CA LEU A 195 -9.05 9.52 8.58
C LEU A 195 -8.16 9.60 7.33
N LYS A 196 -8.15 8.58 6.46
CA LYS A 196 -7.47 8.65 5.17
C LYS A 196 -8.01 9.76 4.25
N THR A 197 -9.24 10.24 4.45
CA THR A 197 -9.81 11.34 3.65
C THR A 197 -9.43 12.73 4.19
N PHE A 198 -8.80 12.79 5.35
CA PHE A 198 -8.46 14.03 6.05
C PHE A 198 -7.07 14.53 5.63
N SER A 199 -6.84 15.84 5.76
CA SER A 199 -5.48 16.41 5.66
C SER A 199 -4.58 15.91 6.78
N ALA A 200 -3.27 16.14 6.67
CA ALA A 200 -2.33 15.77 7.72
C ALA A 200 -2.62 16.54 9.03
N GLU A 201 -2.94 17.83 8.93
CA GLU A 201 -3.28 18.71 10.06
C GLU A 201 -4.54 18.20 10.77
N GLN A 202 -5.58 17.87 10.00
CA GLN A 202 -6.82 17.33 10.55
C GLN A 202 -6.60 15.98 11.25
N ARG A 203 -5.79 15.08 10.68
CA ARG A 203 -5.42 13.80 11.33
C ARG A 203 -4.64 14.04 12.62
N ASN A 204 -3.67 14.95 12.61
CA ASN A 204 -2.87 15.28 13.77
C ASN A 204 -3.73 15.87 14.89
N ALA A 205 -4.66 16.76 14.57
CA ALA A 205 -5.61 17.31 15.54
C ALA A 205 -6.48 16.22 16.18
N VAL A 206 -7.01 15.28 15.39
CA VAL A 206 -7.77 14.13 15.92
C VAL A 206 -6.90 13.29 16.85
N MET A 207 -5.66 12.96 16.44
CA MET A 207 -4.75 12.17 17.27
C MET A 207 -4.37 12.87 18.58
N SER A 208 -4.08 14.17 18.55
CA SER A 208 -3.77 14.95 19.76
C SER A 208 -4.95 14.92 20.73
N ARG A 209 -6.18 15.12 20.24
CA ARG A 209 -7.38 15.05 21.09
C ARG A 209 -7.63 13.66 21.64
N MET A 210 -7.43 12.61 20.83
CA MET A 210 -7.50 11.23 21.32
C MET A 210 -6.47 10.99 22.44
N ALA A 211 -5.24 11.46 22.28
CA ALA A 211 -4.18 11.31 23.27
C ALA A 211 -4.46 12.10 24.55
N GLU A 212 -4.93 13.35 24.44
CA GLU A 212 -5.32 14.19 25.59
C GLU A 212 -6.46 13.55 26.39
N TYR A 213 -7.50 13.07 25.70
CA TYR A 213 -8.66 12.44 26.34
C TYR A 213 -8.32 11.12 27.03
N ILE A 214 -7.36 10.38 26.48
CA ILE A 214 -6.90 9.11 27.05
C ILE A 214 -5.81 9.34 28.13
N SER A 215 -5.27 10.56 28.29
CA SER A 215 -4.12 10.90 29.16
C SER A 215 -2.80 10.22 28.67
N PRO A 216 -1.58 10.55 29.16
CA PRO A 216 -0.34 10.12 28.50
C PRO A 216 -0.16 8.61 28.70
N GLY A 217 -0.66 7.84 27.74
CA GLY A 217 -0.66 6.37 27.73
C GLY A 217 0.00 5.77 26.49
N LEU A 218 0.58 6.59 25.62
CA LEU A 218 1.47 6.12 24.57
C LEU A 218 2.89 6.13 25.13
N ASP A 219 3.25 5.09 25.86
CA ASP A 219 4.66 4.78 26.05
C ASP A 219 5.20 4.27 24.72
N THR A 220 6.11 5.02 24.13
CA THR A 220 6.72 4.71 22.84
C THR A 220 8.08 4.04 22.97
N ALA A 221 8.60 3.90 24.21
CA ALA A 221 9.94 3.39 24.45
C ALA A 221 10.07 1.89 24.09
N ASP A 222 9.04 1.10 24.38
CA ASP A 222 9.05 -0.37 24.22
C ASP A 222 8.19 -0.88 23.06
N THR A 223 7.92 -0.03 22.06
CA THR A 223 7.07 -0.42 20.93
C THR A 223 7.80 -1.31 19.94
N VAL A 224 7.12 -2.36 19.48
CA VAL A 224 7.55 -3.18 18.32
C VAL A 224 7.32 -2.45 16.99
N ASP A 225 6.60 -1.32 17.00
CA ASP A 225 6.28 -0.51 15.82
C ASP A 225 7.38 0.53 15.57
N VAL A 226 8.56 0.04 15.16
CA VAL A 226 9.76 0.83 14.84
C VAL A 226 10.19 0.60 13.38
N THR A 227 10.71 1.64 12.74
CA THR A 227 11.38 1.55 11.43
C THR A 227 12.87 1.28 11.57
N MET A 228 13.46 0.69 10.52
CA MET A 228 14.90 0.49 10.43
C MET A 228 15.66 1.80 10.59
N THR A 229 16.86 1.72 11.14
CA THR A 229 17.89 2.76 11.12
C THR A 229 18.59 2.83 9.76
N TRP A 230 19.30 3.92 9.50
CA TRP A 230 20.14 4.01 8.29
C TRP A 230 21.24 2.95 8.24
N GLN A 231 21.79 2.56 9.38
CA GLN A 231 22.81 1.51 9.46
C GLN A 231 22.27 0.16 8.99
N GLU A 232 21.04 -0.20 9.37
CA GLU A 232 20.39 -1.43 8.91
C GLU A 232 20.08 -1.37 7.41
N ILE A 233 19.56 -0.24 6.92
CA ILE A 233 19.27 -0.03 5.49
C ILE A 233 20.56 -0.13 4.66
N GLU A 234 21.64 0.52 5.08
CA GLU A 234 22.96 0.44 4.44
C GLU A 234 23.48 -1.00 4.43
N GLY A 235 23.37 -1.73 5.55
CA GLY A 235 23.78 -3.13 5.65
C GLY A 235 23.00 -4.04 4.69
N MET A 236 21.69 -3.83 4.55
CA MET A 236 20.85 -4.54 3.57
C MET A 236 21.28 -4.20 2.13
N ALA A 237 21.49 -2.92 1.82
CA ALA A 237 21.92 -2.48 0.49
C ALA A 237 23.27 -3.07 0.09
N CYS A 238 24.22 -3.17 1.02
CA CYS A 238 25.52 -3.84 0.82
C CYS A 238 25.38 -5.34 0.52
N CYS A 239 24.30 -5.97 0.98
CA CYS A 239 23.99 -7.37 0.70
C CYS A 239 23.16 -7.58 -0.58
N GLY A 240 23.03 -6.55 -1.43
CA GLY A 240 22.33 -6.64 -2.70
C GLY A 240 20.84 -6.33 -2.66
N VAL A 241 20.32 -5.83 -1.54
CA VAL A 241 18.93 -5.35 -1.49
C VAL A 241 18.77 -4.07 -2.29
N THR A 242 17.73 -4.00 -3.11
CA THR A 242 17.35 -2.77 -3.82
C THR A 242 16.58 -1.84 -2.90
N ILE A 243 17.07 -0.63 -2.70
CA ILE A 243 16.39 0.41 -1.90
C ILE A 243 15.68 1.40 -2.84
N GLY A 244 14.36 1.49 -2.70
CA GLY A 244 13.52 2.46 -3.39
C GLY A 244 12.93 3.51 -2.44
N SER A 245 12.22 4.48 -3.02
CA SER A 245 11.59 5.58 -2.30
C SER A 245 10.11 5.33 -2.06
N HIS A 246 9.64 5.62 -0.84
CA HIS A 246 8.22 5.59 -0.48
C HIS A 246 7.70 6.98 -0.06
N THR A 247 8.16 8.04 -0.73
CA THR A 247 8.08 9.46 -0.33
C THR A 247 8.95 9.82 0.86
N LEU A 248 9.06 11.11 1.18
CA LEU A 248 9.92 11.60 2.24
C LEU A 248 9.33 11.27 3.62
N SER A 249 8.05 11.61 3.81
CA SER A 249 7.36 11.56 5.10
C SER A 249 6.10 10.69 5.13
N HIS A 250 5.81 9.96 4.05
CA HIS A 250 4.64 9.07 3.89
C HIS A 250 3.25 9.74 3.75
N PRO A 251 3.09 10.91 3.08
CA PRO A 251 1.76 11.44 2.82
C PRO A 251 1.08 10.74 1.62
N ILE A 252 -0.25 10.76 1.61
CA ILE A 252 -1.03 10.38 0.43
C ILE A 252 -0.92 11.54 -0.56
N LEU A 253 -0.11 11.38 -1.61
CA LEU A 253 0.28 12.46 -2.53
C LEU A 253 -0.90 13.14 -3.24
N THR A 254 -2.01 12.44 -3.42
CA THR A 254 -3.26 12.98 -4.02
C THR A 254 -4.05 13.87 -3.06
N ARG A 255 -3.60 14.02 -1.80
CA ARG A 255 -4.29 14.74 -0.72
C ARG A 255 -3.51 15.96 -0.23
N ILE A 256 -2.37 16.25 -0.82
CA ILE A 256 -1.51 17.40 -0.50
C ILE A 256 -1.38 18.30 -1.74
N SER A 257 -0.81 19.48 -1.57
CA SER A 257 -0.63 20.40 -2.70
C SER A 257 0.36 19.82 -3.73
N PRO A 258 0.27 20.22 -5.02
CA PRO A 258 1.23 19.79 -6.03
C PRO A 258 2.69 20.13 -5.68
N PHE A 259 2.91 21.27 -5.02
CA PHE A 259 4.24 21.69 -4.58
C PHE A 259 4.79 20.76 -3.49
N GLU A 260 3.99 20.43 -2.49
CA GLU A 260 4.37 19.49 -1.43
C GLU A 260 4.59 18.08 -1.99
N ALA A 261 3.72 17.61 -2.91
CA ALA A 261 3.90 16.34 -3.58
C ALA A 261 5.24 16.27 -4.33
N GLN A 262 5.59 17.32 -5.08
CA GLN A 262 6.89 17.38 -5.76
C GLN A 262 8.06 17.33 -4.77
N ARG A 263 7.98 18.09 -3.66
CA ARG A 263 9.01 18.10 -2.62
C ARG A 263 9.18 16.70 -2.00
N GLU A 264 8.08 16.05 -1.64
CA GLU A 264 8.04 14.70 -1.05
C GLU A 264 8.69 13.66 -1.98
N ILE A 265 8.44 13.77 -3.28
CA ILE A 265 8.99 12.87 -4.30
C ILE A 265 10.49 13.11 -4.50
N THR A 266 10.89 14.38 -4.72
CA THR A 266 12.26 14.74 -5.09
C THR A 266 13.22 14.65 -3.90
N GLU A 267 12.86 15.17 -2.72
CA GLU A 267 13.78 15.16 -1.58
C GLU A 267 13.95 13.76 -1.01
N SER A 268 12.92 12.89 -1.08
CA SER A 268 13.08 11.48 -0.71
C SER A 268 14.19 10.80 -1.50
N LYS A 269 14.16 10.93 -2.84
CA LYS A 269 15.20 10.42 -3.74
C LYS A 269 16.57 10.95 -3.31
N ARG A 270 16.68 12.26 -3.17
CA ARG A 270 17.92 12.95 -2.83
C ARG A 270 18.52 12.48 -1.50
N VAL A 271 17.69 12.25 -0.48
CA VAL A 271 18.16 11.77 0.83
C VAL A 271 18.67 10.34 0.73
N ILE A 272 17.93 9.45 0.06
CA ILE A 272 18.32 8.05 -0.14
C ILE A 272 19.65 7.97 -0.90
N GLU A 273 19.77 8.69 -2.03
CA GLU A 273 20.98 8.67 -2.85
C GLU A 273 22.20 9.21 -2.10
N ARG A 274 22.01 10.26 -1.29
CA ARG A 274 23.08 10.83 -0.47
C ARG A 274 23.54 9.88 0.63
N LYS A 275 22.60 9.19 1.28
CA LYS A 275 22.89 8.24 2.37
C LYS A 275 23.58 6.99 1.84
N LEU A 276 23.06 6.41 0.77
CA LEU A 276 23.52 5.14 0.24
C LEU A 276 24.64 5.27 -0.80
N ARG A 277 24.88 6.48 -1.33
CA ARG A 277 25.81 6.74 -2.45
C ARG A 277 25.52 5.86 -3.67
N ARG A 278 24.23 5.61 -3.93
CA ARG A 278 23.70 4.80 -5.03
C ARG A 278 22.45 5.47 -5.57
N GLU A 279 22.17 5.28 -6.86
CA GLU A 279 20.98 5.83 -7.49
C GLU A 279 19.69 5.19 -6.92
N CYS A 280 18.64 6.00 -6.80
CA CYS A 280 17.33 5.55 -6.34
C CYS A 280 16.31 5.66 -7.49
N GLY A 281 16.27 4.62 -8.33
CA GLY A 281 15.42 4.55 -9.53
C GLY A 281 13.97 4.11 -9.28
N LEU A 282 13.65 3.52 -8.12
CA LEU A 282 12.34 2.92 -7.87
C LEU A 282 11.48 3.74 -6.90
N PHE A 283 10.18 3.83 -7.16
CA PHE A 283 9.22 4.55 -6.33
C PHE A 283 7.96 3.75 -6.00
N ALA A 284 7.46 3.79 -4.77
CA ALA A 284 6.16 3.24 -4.41
C ALA A 284 5.22 4.33 -3.90
N TYR A 285 3.98 4.36 -4.39
CA TYR A 285 2.99 5.36 -3.94
C TYR A 285 2.42 4.99 -2.55
N PRO A 286 2.45 5.89 -1.55
CA PRO A 286 1.80 5.67 -0.25
C PRO A 286 0.30 5.44 -0.37
N ASN A 287 -0.22 4.47 0.39
CA ASN A 287 -1.60 3.94 0.25
C ASN A 287 -1.94 3.52 -1.20
N SER A 288 -0.92 3.42 -2.05
CA SER A 288 -1.02 3.13 -3.46
C SER A 288 -1.95 4.05 -4.26
N GLU A 289 -2.15 5.28 -3.80
CA GLU A 289 -2.94 6.29 -4.49
C GLU A 289 -2.07 7.13 -5.42
N TRP A 290 -2.56 7.37 -6.63
CA TRP A 290 -1.89 8.16 -7.64
C TRP A 290 -2.92 8.94 -8.47
N SER A 291 -2.45 9.97 -9.16
CA SER A 291 -3.16 10.71 -10.20
C SER A 291 -2.22 10.93 -11.38
N LEU A 292 -2.74 11.31 -12.56
CA LEU A 292 -1.88 11.63 -13.71
C LEU A 292 -0.80 12.66 -13.35
N ARG A 293 -1.17 13.70 -12.60
CA ARG A 293 -0.24 14.72 -12.10
C ARG A 293 0.86 14.10 -11.22
N VAL A 294 0.48 13.33 -10.19
CA VAL A 294 1.46 12.71 -9.29
C VAL A 294 2.38 11.74 -10.04
N ARG A 295 1.83 10.99 -11.01
CA ARG A 295 2.60 10.11 -11.90
C ARG A 295 3.61 10.90 -12.73
N GLU A 296 3.24 12.04 -13.30
CA GLU A 296 4.15 12.91 -14.04
C GLU A 296 5.25 13.50 -13.15
N GLN A 297 4.93 13.89 -11.91
CA GLN A 297 5.91 14.39 -10.94
C GLN A 297 6.95 13.34 -10.56
N VAL A 298 6.53 12.07 -10.41
CA VAL A 298 7.46 10.94 -10.18
C VAL A 298 8.37 10.74 -11.40
N ALA A 299 7.84 10.76 -12.61
CA ALA A 299 8.65 10.66 -13.82
C ALA A 299 9.65 11.83 -13.96
N GLN A 300 9.21 13.06 -13.69
CA GLN A 300 10.05 14.27 -13.75
C GLN A 300 11.14 14.30 -12.68
N ALA A 301 10.93 13.65 -11.53
CA ALA A 301 11.96 13.47 -10.51
C ALA A 301 13.03 12.43 -10.90
N GLY A 302 12.91 11.81 -12.08
CA GLY A 302 13.89 10.89 -12.65
C GLY A 302 13.84 9.49 -12.04
N TYR A 303 12.71 9.07 -11.47
CA TYR A 303 12.51 7.64 -11.19
C TYR A 303 12.31 6.88 -12.52
N GLU A 304 12.67 5.61 -12.54
CA GLU A 304 12.55 4.72 -13.71
C GLU A 304 11.24 3.95 -13.69
N MET A 305 10.83 3.50 -12.51
CA MET A 305 9.65 2.69 -12.30
C MET A 305 8.92 3.10 -11.03
N ALA A 306 7.59 3.06 -11.09
CA ALA A 306 6.76 3.36 -9.93
C ALA A 306 5.61 2.37 -9.74
N PHE A 307 5.34 2.04 -8.48
CA PHE A 307 4.48 0.93 -8.12
C PHE A 307 3.23 1.38 -7.36
N ALA A 308 2.07 0.94 -7.85
CA ALA A 308 0.75 1.25 -7.32
C ALA A 308 -0.05 -0.02 -6.99
N TYR A 309 -1.16 0.13 -6.28
CA TYR A 309 -2.08 -0.95 -5.93
C TYR A 309 -3.14 -1.08 -7.00
N GLY A 310 -3.20 -2.28 -7.53
CA GLY A 310 -4.31 -2.75 -8.32
C GLY A 310 -4.09 -4.24 -8.50
N PRO A 311 -5.06 -5.11 -8.14
CA PRO A 311 -4.94 -6.52 -8.47
C PRO A 311 -4.71 -6.60 -9.98
N GLY A 312 -3.62 -7.19 -10.43
CA GLY A 312 -3.23 -7.08 -11.82
C GLY A 312 -1.89 -7.73 -12.07
N VAL A 313 -1.42 -7.56 -13.30
CA VAL A 313 -0.23 -8.22 -13.82
C VAL A 313 0.59 -7.17 -14.53
N TRP A 314 1.87 -7.08 -14.18
CA TRP A 314 2.80 -6.22 -14.88
C TRP A 314 3.21 -6.88 -16.20
N THR A 315 2.95 -6.19 -17.30
CA THR A 315 3.26 -6.63 -18.66
C THR A 315 4.08 -5.57 -19.39
N ARG A 316 4.66 -5.95 -20.54
CA ARG A 316 5.41 -5.04 -21.43
C ARG A 316 4.64 -3.75 -21.78
N ASP A 317 3.32 -3.83 -21.86
CA ASP A 317 2.45 -2.73 -22.28
C ASP A 317 1.94 -1.88 -21.08
N SER A 318 2.39 -2.18 -19.86
CA SER A 318 2.01 -1.41 -18.67
C SER A 318 2.74 -0.08 -18.63
N ASP A 319 2.11 0.97 -18.09
CA ASP A 319 2.82 2.22 -17.76
C ASP A 319 3.89 1.90 -16.69
N PRO A 320 5.19 2.17 -16.94
CA PRO A 320 6.26 1.89 -16.00
C PRO A 320 6.11 2.67 -14.68
N PHE A 321 5.30 3.73 -14.66
CA PHE A 321 5.03 4.51 -13.46
C PHE A 321 3.73 4.13 -12.75
N VAL A 322 3.04 3.07 -13.19
CA VAL A 322 1.83 2.59 -12.51
C VAL A 322 1.82 1.06 -12.48
N ILE A 323 2.93 0.47 -12.04
CA ILE A 323 3.10 -0.99 -11.99
C ILE A 323 2.17 -1.58 -10.91
N PRO A 324 1.29 -2.54 -11.26
CA PRO A 324 0.35 -3.11 -10.31
C PRO A 324 1.03 -4.04 -9.30
N ARG A 325 0.67 -3.89 -8.02
CA ARG A 325 1.09 -4.79 -6.94
C ARG A 325 -0.08 -5.36 -6.14
N ILE A 326 0.16 -6.50 -5.51
CA ILE A 326 -0.78 -7.20 -4.64
C ILE A 326 -0.26 -7.16 -3.21
N ASN A 327 -0.99 -6.47 -2.32
CA ASN A 327 -0.69 -6.49 -0.89
C ASN A 327 -0.95 -7.88 -0.27
N ILE A 328 0.07 -8.41 0.39
CA ILE A 328 0.07 -9.73 1.04
C ILE A 328 0.13 -9.55 2.56
N TRP A 329 -0.74 -10.27 3.26
CA TRP A 329 -0.82 -10.30 4.71
C TRP A 329 -1.31 -11.67 5.17
N GLU A 330 -1.22 -11.95 6.46
CA GLU A 330 -1.46 -13.29 7.05
C GLU A 330 -2.75 -13.97 6.52
N GLY A 331 -3.87 -13.25 6.46
CA GLY A 331 -5.16 -13.79 6.01
C GLY A 331 -5.25 -14.14 4.53
N HIS A 332 -4.25 -13.78 3.71
CA HIS A 332 -4.10 -14.28 2.34
C HIS A 332 -3.33 -15.59 2.26
N LEU A 333 -2.56 -15.92 3.30
CA LEU A 333 -1.57 -17.00 3.27
C LEU A 333 -2.03 -18.24 4.04
N VAL A 334 -2.88 -18.09 5.05
CA VAL A 334 -3.22 -19.20 5.96
C VAL A 334 -4.54 -19.90 5.63
N GLY A 335 -4.56 -21.21 5.87
CA GLY A 335 -5.76 -22.04 5.82
C GLY A 335 -6.52 -22.08 7.16
N PRO A 336 -7.56 -22.94 7.29
CA PRO A 336 -8.30 -23.12 8.55
C PRO A 336 -7.43 -23.58 9.73
N SER A 337 -6.31 -24.25 9.45
CA SER A 337 -5.33 -24.71 10.45
C SER A 337 -4.43 -23.59 10.98
N GLY A 338 -4.53 -22.36 10.45
CA GLY A 338 -3.62 -21.26 10.79
C GLY A 338 -2.20 -21.43 10.24
N ARG A 339 -1.94 -22.44 9.41
CA ARG A 339 -0.66 -22.66 8.72
C ARG A 339 -0.72 -22.17 7.29
N PHE A 340 0.45 -21.96 6.68
CA PHE A 340 0.57 -21.61 5.26
C PHE A 340 -0.23 -22.59 4.39
N SER A 341 -0.92 -22.03 3.39
CA SER A 341 -1.82 -22.74 2.52
C SER A 341 -1.58 -22.27 1.10
N ARG A 342 -0.86 -23.08 0.31
CA ARG A 342 -0.62 -22.86 -1.12
C ARG A 342 -1.88 -22.42 -1.87
N LYS A 343 -3.01 -23.10 -1.66
CA LYS A 343 -4.29 -22.75 -2.33
C LYS A 343 -4.83 -21.37 -1.94
N ALA A 344 -4.58 -20.93 -0.70
CA ALA A 344 -5.02 -19.62 -0.22
C ALA A 344 -4.17 -18.53 -0.87
N PHE A 345 -2.86 -18.72 -0.88
CA PHE A 345 -1.89 -17.87 -1.57
C PHE A 345 -2.20 -17.78 -3.07
N GLU A 346 -2.30 -18.91 -3.77
CA GLU A 346 -2.52 -18.92 -5.22
C GLU A 346 -3.84 -18.27 -5.63
N TYR A 347 -4.90 -18.42 -4.82
CA TYR A 347 -6.15 -17.70 -5.01
C TYR A 347 -6.00 -16.19 -4.75
N ALA A 348 -5.33 -15.80 -3.68
CA ALA A 348 -5.17 -14.40 -3.32
C ALA A 348 -4.32 -13.62 -4.34
N VAL A 349 -3.35 -14.29 -4.95
CA VAL A 349 -2.40 -13.71 -5.89
C VAL A 349 -2.86 -13.92 -7.34
N PHE A 350 -2.79 -15.15 -7.85
CA PHE A 350 -2.93 -15.42 -9.28
C PHE A 350 -4.38 -15.39 -9.75
N TRP A 351 -5.32 -15.93 -8.98
CA TRP A 351 -6.73 -15.89 -9.40
C TRP A 351 -7.27 -14.47 -9.44
N LYS A 352 -6.94 -13.64 -8.45
CA LYS A 352 -7.34 -12.23 -8.45
C LYS A 352 -6.65 -11.46 -9.58
N ALA A 353 -5.34 -11.62 -9.75
CA ALA A 353 -4.59 -11.01 -10.85
C ALA A 353 -5.17 -11.38 -12.22
N TYR A 354 -5.45 -12.66 -12.44
CA TYR A 354 -6.04 -13.17 -13.69
C TYR A 354 -7.43 -12.58 -13.97
N ARG A 355 -8.25 -12.41 -12.93
CA ARG A 355 -9.62 -11.90 -13.08
C ARG A 355 -9.71 -10.39 -13.26
N THR A 356 -8.67 -9.64 -12.91
CA THR A 356 -8.68 -8.21 -13.17
C THR A 356 -8.43 -7.96 -14.65
N LYS A 357 -9.36 -7.26 -15.30
CA LYS A 357 -9.06 -6.63 -16.59
C LYS A 357 -7.98 -5.57 -16.32
N ASN A 358 -6.92 -5.51 -17.14
CA ASN A 358 -5.76 -4.60 -17.00
C ASN A 358 -6.09 -3.08 -17.00
N THR A 359 -7.34 -2.69 -16.74
CA THR A 359 -7.73 -1.32 -16.47
C THR A 359 -7.47 -1.02 -15.00
N LEU A 360 -6.30 -0.45 -14.68
CA LEU A 360 -6.12 0.23 -13.41
C LEU A 360 -7.14 1.38 -13.38
N PRO A 361 -8.10 1.41 -12.44
CA PRO A 361 -9.04 2.50 -12.38
C PRO A 361 -8.25 3.77 -12.03
N VAL A 362 -8.28 4.78 -12.89
CA VAL A 362 -7.87 6.14 -12.51
C VAL A 362 -8.81 6.55 -11.37
N ARG A 363 -8.33 6.49 -10.13
CA ARG A 363 -9.11 6.96 -8.97
C ARG A 363 -9.06 8.48 -8.92
N THR A 364 -9.69 9.15 -9.87
CA THR A 364 -10.03 10.57 -9.71
C THR A 364 -11.16 10.69 -8.69
N ARG A 365 -10.83 10.83 -7.40
CA ARG A 365 -11.76 11.38 -6.40
C ARG A 365 -11.08 12.49 -5.62
N GLY A 366 -11.18 13.70 -6.15
CA GLY A 366 -10.78 14.96 -5.50
C GLY A 366 -10.22 15.97 -6.50
N ALA A 367 -10.80 17.18 -6.52
CA ALA A 367 -10.40 18.41 -7.22
C ALA A 367 -10.35 18.43 -8.77
N ASP A 368 -9.78 17.44 -9.46
CA ASP A 368 -9.47 17.59 -10.90
C ASP A 368 -10.70 17.44 -11.84
N ALA A 369 -11.80 16.87 -11.36
CA ALA A 369 -13.05 16.78 -12.14
C ALA A 369 -13.69 18.16 -12.42
N LYS A 370 -13.40 19.18 -11.60
CA LYS A 370 -13.93 20.54 -11.80
C LYS A 370 -13.09 21.36 -12.79
N GLN A 371 -11.80 21.09 -12.95
CA GLN A 371 -10.94 21.82 -13.89
C GLN A 371 -11.09 21.30 -15.33
N GLY A 372 -11.35 20.00 -15.52
CA GLY A 372 -11.60 19.44 -16.86
C GLY A 372 -12.95 19.84 -17.48
N ALA A 373 -13.94 20.20 -16.67
CA ALA A 373 -15.23 20.72 -17.15
C ALA A 373 -15.12 22.21 -17.54
N ALA A 374 -14.43 23.02 -16.74
CA ALA A 374 -14.20 24.44 -17.03
C ALA A 374 -13.30 24.68 -18.26
N ALA A 375 -12.38 23.75 -18.56
CA ALA A 375 -11.52 23.82 -19.75
C ALA A 375 -12.23 23.40 -21.06
N LYS A 376 -13.41 22.78 -20.99
CA LYS A 376 -14.21 22.41 -22.17
C LYS A 376 -15.25 23.47 -22.57
N GLU A 377 -15.57 24.41 -21.69
CA GLU A 377 -16.50 25.51 -21.99
C GLU A 377 -15.85 26.74 -22.62
N ASN A 378 -14.51 26.79 -22.73
CA ASN A 378 -13.79 27.98 -23.24
C ASN A 378 -12.99 27.75 -24.54
N ARG A 379 -13.40 26.79 -25.36
CA ARG A 379 -12.92 26.66 -26.75
C ARG A 379 -14.03 26.96 -27.75
N THR A 380 -14.51 28.19 -27.74
CA THR A 380 -15.10 28.81 -28.94
C THR A 380 -13.96 29.43 -29.75
N SER A 381 -13.76 28.89 -30.95
CA SER A 381 -12.75 29.30 -31.93
C SER A 381 -12.94 30.78 -32.35
N PRO A 382 -11.86 31.58 -32.52
CA PRO A 382 -11.95 33.00 -32.92
C PRO A 382 -12.21 33.17 -34.43
N PHE A 383 -13.07 32.36 -35.04
CA PHE A 383 -13.35 32.39 -36.49
C PHE A 383 -14.80 32.69 -36.88
N ASN A 384 -15.63 33.15 -35.94
CA ASN A 384 -17.05 33.49 -36.21
C ASN A 384 -17.48 34.86 -35.64
N GLN A 385 -16.66 35.88 -35.82
CA GLN A 385 -17.08 37.29 -35.68
C GLN A 385 -16.74 38.06 -36.96
N LEU A 386 -17.43 37.74 -38.06
CA LEU A 386 -17.40 38.56 -39.30
C LEU A 386 -18.64 38.39 -40.20
N LYS A 387 -19.76 37.89 -39.68
CA LYS A 387 -21.01 37.72 -40.47
C LYS A 387 -22.29 38.11 -39.72
N SER A 388 -22.29 39.25 -39.03
CA SER A 388 -23.55 39.81 -38.49
C SER A 388 -23.62 41.34 -38.48
N ALA A 389 -22.84 42.04 -39.31
CA ALA A 389 -22.94 43.50 -39.48
C ALA A 389 -23.48 43.94 -40.87
N GLU A 390 -23.99 43.00 -41.67
CA GLU A 390 -24.70 43.32 -42.91
C GLU A 390 -25.94 42.43 -43.04
N ARG A 391 -27.04 42.88 -42.43
CA ARG A 391 -28.42 42.69 -42.88
C ARG A 391 -29.34 43.24 -41.78
N ARG A 392 -30.06 44.32 -42.13
CA ARG A 392 -31.11 45.05 -41.37
C ARG A 392 -30.54 46.16 -40.47
N GLY A 393 -30.77 47.45 -40.74
CA GLY A 393 -31.85 48.05 -41.53
C GLY A 393 -33.17 47.90 -40.80
#